data_AF-A0A2D4I7Y4-F1
#
_entry.id   AF-A0A2D4I7Y4-F1
#
_cell.length_a   1.000
_cell.length_b   1.000
_cell.length_c   1.000
_cell.angle_alpha   90.00
_cell.angle_beta   90.00
_cell.angle_gamma   90.00
#
_symmetry.space_group_name_H-M   'P 1'
#
loop_
_entity.id
_entity.type
_entity.pdbx_description
1 polymer ?
#
loop_
_entity_poly.entity_id
_entity_poly.type
_entity_poly.pdbx_seq_one_letter_code
_entity_poly.pdbx_strand_id
1 'polypeptide(L)'
;AEYMGPEPETVFKNQEIEFGRNKERLQFFKWGSKVFRNVSVIPPGTGMVHQMNLEHLSRVVFDVKNFLYPDSVIGTDSHTTMVNGLGILGWGMGGIETEAVMLGLPITLTLPEVVGCELTGSASSLATSIDVVLS
;
A
#
# COMPACT_ATOMS: atom_id res chain seq x y z
N ALA A 1 -2.17 27.98 -3.89
CA ALA A 1 -1.18 27.37 -4.80
C ALA A 1 -0.28 26.49 -3.95
N GLU A 2 0.08 25.30 -4.42
CA GLU A 2 1.08 24.48 -3.76
C GLU A 2 2.47 25.03 -4.05
N TYR A 3 3.39 24.89 -3.10
CA TYR A 3 4.77 25.32 -3.23
C TYR A 3 5.64 24.17 -3.77
N MET A 4 6.60 24.47 -4.65
CA MET A 4 7.56 23.49 -5.17
C MET A 4 8.96 23.70 -4.59
N GLY A 5 9.71 22.62 -4.41
CA GLY A 5 11.08 22.62 -3.91
C GLY A 5 11.27 21.67 -2.72
N PRO A 6 12.49 21.16 -2.47
CA PRO A 6 12.76 20.22 -1.39
C PRO A 6 12.93 20.89 -0.02
N GLU A 7 12.90 22.23 0.03
CA GLU A 7 13.18 22.98 1.24
C GLU A 7 12.17 22.64 2.36
N PRO A 8 12.62 22.47 3.62
CA PRO A 8 11.74 22.08 4.73
C PRO A 8 10.53 23.02 4.92
N GLU A 9 10.71 24.31 4.65
CA GLU A 9 9.63 25.31 4.75
C GLU A 9 8.53 25.08 3.72
N THR A 10 8.89 24.68 2.49
CA THR A 10 7.93 24.31 1.42
C THR A 10 7.11 23.09 1.84
N VAL A 11 7.77 22.06 2.36
CA VAL A 11 7.10 20.84 2.84
C VAL A 11 6.11 21.18 3.95
N PHE A 12 6.52 21.99 4.94
CA PHE A 12 5.66 22.39 6.06
C PHE A 12 4.44 23.17 5.58
N LYS A 13 4.61 24.15 4.68
CA LYS A 13 3.50 24.94 4.13
C LYS A 13 2.51 24.06 3.36
N ASN A 14 2.98 23.12 2.55
CA ASN A 14 2.11 22.20 1.83
C ASN A 14 1.32 21.29 2.79
N GLN A 15 1.97 20.80 3.85
CA GLN A 15 1.29 20.00 4.89
C GLN A 15 0.21 20.80 5.61
N GLU A 16 0.45 22.08 5.93
CA GLU A 16 -0.54 22.95 6.57
C GLU A 16 -1.76 23.18 5.66
N ILE A 17 -1.53 23.45 4.37
CA ILE A 17 -2.58 23.60 3.37
C ILE A 17 -3.43 22.32 3.26
N GLU A 18 -2.77 21.16 3.14
CA GLU A 18 -3.46 19.88 3.01
C GLU A 18 -4.25 19.50 4.27
N PHE A 19 -3.72 19.80 5.46
CA PHE A 19 -4.43 19.60 6.71
C PHE A 19 -5.66 20.50 6.82
N GLY A 20 -5.54 21.76 6.41
CA GLY A 20 -6.66 22.71 6.38
C GLY A 20 -7.79 22.26 5.45
N ARG A 21 -7.43 21.84 4.22
CA ARG A 21 -8.39 21.38 3.20
C ARG A 21 -9.10 20.08 3.57
N ASN A 22 -8.40 19.16 4.21
CA ASN A 22 -8.89 17.81 4.49
C ASN A 22 -9.31 17.59 5.95
N LYS A 23 -9.44 18.67 6.74
CA LYS A 23 -9.67 18.60 8.19
C LYS A 23 -10.80 17.65 8.59
N GLU A 24 -11.97 17.77 7.96
CA GLU A 24 -13.14 16.92 8.28
C GLU A 24 -12.90 15.44 7.91
N ARG A 25 -12.28 15.17 6.76
CA ARG A 25 -11.94 13.80 6.31
C ARG A 25 -10.95 13.15 7.28
N LEU A 26 -9.94 13.89 7.72
CA LEU A 26 -8.95 13.41 8.70
C LEU A 26 -9.59 13.17 10.07
N GLN A 27 -10.51 14.03 10.50
CA GLN A 27 -11.29 13.82 11.72
C GLN A 27 -12.16 12.56 11.62
N PHE A 28 -12.78 12.31 10.47
CA PHE A 28 -13.56 11.11 10.21
C PHE A 28 -12.70 9.83 10.31
N PHE A 29 -11.53 9.79 9.66
CA PHE A 29 -10.62 8.64 9.78
C PHE A 29 -10.09 8.45 11.21
N LYS A 30 -9.79 9.55 11.92
CA LYS A 30 -9.39 9.49 13.33
C LYS A 30 -10.50 8.99 14.24
N TRP A 31 -11.76 9.31 13.94
CA TRP A 31 -12.91 8.74 14.64
C TRP A 31 -13.07 7.25 14.32
N GLY A 32 -13.00 6.88 13.05
CA GLY A 32 -13.16 5.49 12.60
C GLY A 32 -12.13 4.55 13.23
N SER A 33 -10.86 4.95 13.27
CA SER A 33 -9.79 4.18 13.93
C SER A 33 -9.97 3.99 15.44
N LYS A 34 -10.78 4.82 16.10
CA LYS A 34 -11.12 4.67 17.52
C LYS A 34 -12.33 3.79 17.77
N VAL A 35 -13.27 3.76 16.83
CA VAL A 35 -14.57 3.08 17.01
C VAL A 35 -14.53 1.65 16.47
N PHE A 36 -13.83 1.42 15.36
CA PHE A 36 -13.75 0.10 14.73
C PHE A 36 -12.53 -0.68 15.21
N ARG A 37 -12.71 -1.99 15.43
CA ARG A 37 -11.59 -2.92 15.66
C ARG A 37 -10.86 -3.15 14.34
N ASN A 38 -9.56 -3.42 14.42
CA ASN A 38 -8.69 -3.72 13.27
C ASN A 38 -8.58 -2.58 12.23
N VAL A 39 -8.92 -1.35 12.61
CA VAL A 39 -8.67 -0.15 11.79
C VAL A 39 -7.50 0.60 12.40
N SER A 40 -6.46 0.83 11.60
CA SER A 40 -5.33 1.68 11.94
C SER A 40 -5.15 2.72 10.85
N VAL A 41 -4.79 3.94 11.23
CA VAL A 41 -4.64 5.08 10.30
C VAL A 41 -3.21 5.59 10.41
N ILE A 42 -2.50 5.58 9.29
CA ILE A 42 -1.20 6.22 9.17
C ILE A 42 -1.43 7.74 9.03
N PRO A 43 -0.79 8.58 9.88
CA PRO A 43 -0.94 10.03 9.79
C PRO A 43 -0.44 10.61 8.46
N PRO A 44 -1.00 11.75 8.01
CA PRO A 44 -0.48 12.48 6.86
C PRO A 44 1.00 12.82 6.99
N GLY A 45 1.73 12.82 5.88
CA GLY A 45 3.15 13.16 5.84
C GLY A 45 4.12 12.04 6.22
N THR A 46 3.62 10.82 6.50
CA THR A 46 4.47 9.67 6.86
C THR A 46 5.15 9.02 5.63
N GLY A 47 4.47 9.00 4.49
CA GLY A 47 4.98 8.38 3.26
C GLY A 47 3.85 7.91 2.33
N MET A 48 4.24 7.34 1.20
CA MET A 48 3.30 6.76 0.23
C MET A 48 2.87 5.36 0.68
N VAL A 49 1.61 5.01 0.45
CA VAL A 49 1.00 3.76 0.95
C VAL A 49 1.79 2.52 0.51
N HIS A 50 2.12 2.42 -0.78
CA HIS A 50 2.85 1.26 -1.30
C HIS A 50 4.27 1.12 -0.71
N GLN A 51 4.97 2.22 -0.44
CA GLN A 51 6.28 2.18 0.23
C GLN A 51 6.15 1.80 1.72
N MET A 52 5.18 2.39 2.42
CA MET A 52 4.87 2.03 3.80
C MET A 52 4.46 0.56 3.95
N ASN A 53 3.77 0.01 2.94
CA ASN A 53 3.45 -1.42 2.92
C ASN A 53 4.72 -2.25 2.95
N LEU A 54 5.72 -1.95 2.11
CA LEU A 54 6.97 -2.70 2.07
C LEU A 54 7.79 -2.56 3.36
N GLU A 55 7.91 -1.34 3.87
CA GLU A 55 8.87 -1.02 4.95
C GLU A 55 8.31 -1.29 6.35
N HIS A 56 6.99 -1.25 6.52
CA HIS A 56 6.39 -1.21 7.86
C HIS A 56 5.15 -2.08 8.08
N LEU A 57 4.26 -2.22 7.09
CA LEU A 57 2.98 -2.91 7.31
C LEU A 57 3.01 -4.40 6.95
N SER A 58 3.83 -4.77 5.97
CA SER A 58 3.99 -6.15 5.51
C SER A 58 4.58 -7.04 6.60
N ARG A 59 4.02 -8.23 6.76
CA ARG A 59 4.46 -9.20 7.78
C ARG A 59 5.16 -10.40 7.18
N VAL A 60 4.93 -10.67 5.88
CA VAL A 60 5.37 -11.86 5.14
C VAL A 60 4.73 -13.16 5.66
N VAL A 61 4.72 -13.37 6.98
CA VAL A 61 4.03 -14.45 7.67
C VAL A 61 3.24 -13.86 8.84
N PHE A 62 1.96 -14.19 8.92
CA PHE A 62 1.15 -13.93 10.11
C PHE A 62 1.34 -15.04 11.14
N ASP A 63 1.49 -14.66 12.40
CA ASP A 63 1.37 -15.55 13.56
C ASP A 63 0.14 -15.14 14.37
N VAL A 64 -0.93 -15.94 14.27
CA VAL A 64 -2.20 -15.68 14.96
C VAL A 64 -2.67 -16.96 15.64
N LYS A 65 -2.77 -16.93 16.97
CA LYS A 65 -3.27 -18.05 17.78
C LYS A 65 -2.52 -19.37 17.51
N ASN A 66 -1.19 -19.31 17.39
CA ASN A 66 -0.31 -20.44 17.05
C ASN A 66 -0.53 -21.03 15.65
N PHE A 67 -1.17 -20.28 14.74
CA PHE A 67 -1.23 -20.60 13.32
C PHE A 67 -0.34 -19.65 12.53
N LEU A 68 0.57 -20.25 11.76
CA LEU A 68 1.40 -19.54 10.79
C LEU A 68 0.75 -19.65 9.41
N TYR A 69 0.55 -18.52 8.75
CA TYR A 69 0.04 -18.47 7.38
C TYR A 69 0.69 -17.30 6.61
N PRO A 70 0.85 -17.41 5.28
CA PRO A 70 1.46 -16.36 4.48
C PRO A 70 0.63 -15.07 4.55
N ASP A 71 1.32 -13.94 4.48
CA ASP A 71 0.69 -12.64 4.27
C ASP A 71 0.06 -12.57 2.87
N SER A 72 -1.07 -11.90 2.78
CA SER A 72 -1.78 -11.59 1.54
C SER A 72 -2.60 -10.33 1.74
N VAL A 73 -2.67 -9.47 0.72
CA VAL A 73 -3.34 -8.16 0.87
C VAL A 73 -4.06 -7.75 -0.41
N ILE A 74 -5.31 -7.29 -0.26
CA ILE A 74 -5.96 -6.46 -1.27
C ILE A 74 -6.07 -5.03 -0.75
N GLY A 75 -6.03 -4.06 -1.65
CA GLY A 75 -6.14 -2.66 -1.27
C GLY A 75 -6.88 -1.85 -2.32
N THR A 76 -7.40 -0.70 -1.91
CA THR A 76 -8.04 0.29 -2.82
C THR A 76 -7.02 1.14 -3.58
N ASP A 77 -5.79 0.64 -3.73
CA ASP A 77 -4.67 1.25 -4.44
C ASP A 77 -4.18 0.26 -5.50
N SER A 78 -4.08 0.68 -6.76
CA SER A 78 -3.66 -0.20 -7.87
C SER A 78 -2.22 -0.71 -7.73
N HIS A 79 -1.36 0.04 -7.03
CA HIS A 79 0.04 -0.31 -6.78
C HIS A 79 0.20 -1.20 -5.53
N THR A 80 -0.89 -1.68 -4.93
CA THR A 80 -0.83 -2.73 -3.90
C THR A 80 0.02 -3.92 -4.35
N THR A 81 0.09 -4.19 -5.66
CA THR A 81 0.96 -5.20 -6.29
C THR A 81 2.45 -5.04 -5.99
N MET A 82 2.91 -3.88 -5.52
CA MET A 82 4.32 -3.67 -5.16
C MET A 82 4.80 -4.65 -4.07
N VAL A 83 3.91 -5.09 -3.17
CA VAL A 83 4.21 -6.09 -2.12
C VAL A 83 4.58 -7.46 -2.68
N ASN A 84 4.23 -7.76 -3.94
CA ASN A 84 4.58 -9.01 -4.59
C ASN A 84 6.10 -9.18 -4.73
N GLY A 85 6.85 -8.08 -4.78
CA GLY A 85 8.31 -8.09 -4.74
C GLY A 85 8.90 -8.63 -3.43
N LEU A 86 8.12 -8.68 -2.35
CA LEU A 86 8.48 -9.29 -1.07
C LEU A 86 7.93 -10.72 -0.91
N GLY A 87 7.32 -11.29 -1.95
CA GLY A 87 6.71 -12.62 -1.90
C GLY A 87 5.33 -12.66 -1.22
N ILE A 88 4.69 -11.51 -1.04
CA ILE A 88 3.34 -11.38 -0.49
C ILE A 88 2.36 -11.34 -1.66
N LEU A 89 1.34 -12.20 -1.68
CA LEU A 89 0.34 -12.17 -2.75
C LEU A 89 -0.64 -11.00 -2.52
N GLY A 90 -0.57 -9.96 -3.36
CA GLY A 90 -1.50 -8.85 -3.28
C GLY A 90 -1.74 -8.07 -4.57
N TRP A 91 -2.89 -7.40 -4.63
CA TRP A 91 -3.32 -6.61 -5.79
C TRP A 91 -4.38 -5.56 -5.43
N GLY A 92 -4.62 -4.63 -6.37
CA GLY A 92 -5.62 -3.58 -6.21
C GLY A 92 -7.05 -4.07 -6.49
N MET A 93 -8.02 -3.64 -5.70
CA MET A 93 -9.45 -3.89 -5.90
C MET A 93 -10.26 -2.60 -5.70
N GLY A 94 -11.53 -2.62 -6.12
CA GLY A 94 -12.45 -1.53 -5.86
C GLY A 94 -12.80 -1.38 -4.37
N GLY A 95 -13.35 -0.22 -4.02
CA GLY A 95 -13.74 0.08 -2.64
C GLY A 95 -14.83 -0.83 -2.11
N ILE A 96 -15.81 -1.20 -2.95
CA ILE A 96 -16.94 -2.06 -2.58
C ILE A 96 -16.45 -3.48 -2.29
N GLU A 97 -15.57 -4.01 -3.13
CA GLU A 97 -15.00 -5.34 -2.93
C GLU A 97 -14.10 -5.38 -1.69
N THR A 98 -13.31 -4.32 -1.46
CA THR A 98 -12.49 -4.20 -0.26
C THR A 98 -13.36 -4.14 1.00
N GLU A 99 -14.44 -3.35 0.99
CA GLU A 99 -15.41 -3.28 2.09
C GLU A 99 -16.04 -4.65 2.38
N ALA A 100 -16.44 -5.39 1.34
CA ALA A 100 -16.98 -6.74 1.49
C ALA A 100 -15.99 -7.69 2.19
N VAL A 101 -14.70 -7.64 1.83
CA VAL A 101 -13.65 -8.42 2.50
C VAL A 101 -13.45 -7.99 3.96
N MET A 102 -13.53 -6.69 4.25
CA MET A 102 -13.49 -6.19 5.63
C MET A 102 -14.68 -6.70 6.48
N LEU A 103 -15.81 -7.01 5.84
CA LEU A 103 -16.99 -7.64 6.46
C LEU A 103 -16.91 -9.18 6.52
N GLY A 104 -15.81 -9.78 6.05
CA GLY A 104 -15.55 -11.21 6.11
C GLY A 104 -16.01 -12.00 4.88
N LEU A 105 -16.41 -11.34 3.79
CA LEU A 105 -16.73 -12.02 2.54
C LEU A 105 -15.44 -12.43 1.82
N PRO A 106 -15.34 -13.65 1.28
CA PRO A 106 -14.20 -14.06 0.48
C PRO A 106 -14.21 -13.35 -0.89
N ILE A 107 -13.03 -13.16 -1.46
CA ILE A 107 -12.89 -12.69 -2.84
C ILE A 107 -13.31 -13.81 -3.78
N THR A 108 -14.10 -13.47 -4.81
CA THR A 108 -14.37 -14.38 -5.93
C THR A 108 -13.38 -14.09 -7.05
N LEU A 109 -12.56 -15.07 -7.40
CA LEU A 109 -11.55 -14.97 -8.46
C LEU A 109 -11.66 -16.21 -9.36
N THR A 110 -11.70 -15.99 -10.68
CA THR A 110 -11.46 -17.09 -11.63
C THR A 110 -10.02 -17.55 -11.45
N LEU A 111 -9.79 -18.87 -11.34
CA LEU A 111 -8.44 -19.41 -11.20
C LEU A 111 -7.55 -18.88 -12.34
N PRO A 112 -6.52 -18.08 -12.05
CA PRO A 112 -5.73 -17.44 -13.10
C PRO A 112 -4.73 -18.42 -13.69
N GLU A 113 -4.41 -18.22 -14.97
CA GLU A 113 -3.21 -18.80 -15.54
C GLU A 113 -1.98 -18.11 -14.95
N VAL A 114 -0.92 -18.89 -14.72
CA VAL A 114 0.37 -18.37 -14.22
C VAL A 114 1.37 -18.37 -15.36
N VAL A 115 1.75 -17.18 -15.82
CA VAL A 115 2.79 -17.01 -16.85
C VAL A 115 4.15 -16.90 -16.16
N GLY A 116 4.98 -17.92 -16.32
CA GLY A 116 6.36 -17.89 -15.82
C GLY A 116 7.24 -16.99 -16.68
N CYS A 117 7.93 -16.03 -16.05
CA CYS A 117 8.95 -15.21 -16.68
C CYS A 117 10.31 -15.57 -16.08
N GLU A 118 11.16 -16.24 -16.87
CA GLU A 118 12.51 -16.58 -16.46
C GLU A 118 13.46 -15.41 -16.76
N LEU A 119 14.04 -14.83 -15.72
CA LEU A 119 15.07 -13.78 -15.84
C LEU A 119 16.43 -14.44 -16.00
N THR A 120 17.09 -14.22 -17.14
CA THR A 120 18.41 -14.79 -17.46
C THR A 120 19.44 -13.68 -17.68
N GLY A 121 20.72 -14.02 -17.53
CA GLY A 121 21.83 -13.09 -17.71
C GLY A 121 22.04 -12.14 -16.53
N SER A 122 22.61 -10.96 -16.80
CA SER A 122 22.84 -9.92 -15.80
C SER A 122 22.64 -8.54 -16.43
N ALA A 123 22.00 -7.64 -15.70
CA ALA A 123 21.82 -6.27 -16.16
C ALA A 123 23.18 -5.57 -16.34
N SER A 124 23.23 -4.60 -17.26
CA SER A 124 24.40 -3.73 -17.42
C SER A 124 24.71 -3.02 -16.11
N SER A 125 25.99 -2.81 -15.80
CA SER A 125 26.39 -2.04 -14.61
C SER A 125 25.94 -0.57 -14.65
N LEU A 126 25.49 -0.10 -15.82
CA LEU A 126 24.91 1.23 -16.01
C LEU A 126 23.37 1.23 -15.93
N ALA A 127 22.73 0.05 -15.91
CA ALA A 127 21.28 -0.05 -15.81
C ALA A 127 20.83 0.11 -14.36
N THR A 128 19.68 0.75 -14.20
CA THR A 128 19.00 0.97 -12.93
C THR A 128 17.73 0.13 -12.85
N SER A 129 17.07 0.11 -11.69
CA SER A 129 15.79 -0.60 -11.52
C SER A 129 14.69 -0.06 -12.45
N ILE A 130 14.72 1.24 -12.79
CA ILE A 130 13.73 1.83 -13.70
C ILE A 130 13.94 1.36 -15.13
N ASP A 131 15.19 1.13 -15.54
CA ASP A 131 15.49 0.59 -16.87
C ASP A 131 14.97 -0.85 -17.02
N VAL A 132 15.10 -1.65 -15.95
CA VAL A 132 14.66 -3.06 -15.94
C VAL A 132 13.13 -3.18 -15.91
N VAL A 133 12.42 -2.33 -15.18
CA VAL A 133 10.94 -2.44 -15.10
C VAL A 133 10.24 -1.90 -16.36
N LEU A 134 10.91 -1.06 -17.15
CA LEU A 134 10.36 -0.48 -18.38
C LEU A 134 10.74 -1.28 -19.66
N SER A 135 11.61 -2.28 -19.58
CA SER A 135 12.03 -3.13 -20.71
C SER A 135 11.02 -4.22 -21.02
#